data_AF-A0A1A1WJC7-F1
#
_entry.id   AF-A0A1A1WJC7-F1
#
_cell.length_a   1.000
_cell.length_b   1.000
_cell.length_c   1.000
_cell.angle_alpha   90.00
_cell.angle_beta   90.00
_cell.angle_gamma   90.00
#
_symmetry.space_group_name_H-M   'P 1'
#
loop_
_entity.id
_entity.type
_entity.pdbx_description
1 polymer ?
#
loop_
_entity_poly.entity_id
_entity_poly.type
_entity_poly.pdbx_seq_one_letter_code
_entity_poly.pdbx_strand_id
1 'polypeptide(L)'
;MVRHEGGRWDVGVREAAVYVERISDSDERLFEDSLAAEEARDLAGLLTKYADKLDEARDADKAKESDEAEESDTAEKSDNAEDTEGSDKAEKTDESQDSDKPEESEDSDESDKSSD
;
A
#
# COMPACT_ATOMS: atom_id res chain seq x y z
N MET A 1 -15.49 -2.49 27.09
CA MET A 1 -15.01 -1.43 26.16
C MET A 1 -13.50 -1.54 26.07
N VAL A 2 -12.99 -2.19 25.02
CA VAL A 2 -11.56 -2.16 24.72
C VAL A 2 -11.25 -0.72 24.33
N ARG A 3 -10.66 0.05 25.25
CA ARG A 3 -10.14 1.37 24.92
C ARG A 3 -9.14 1.13 23.81
N HIS A 4 -9.44 1.62 22.60
CA HIS A 4 -8.45 1.60 21.55
C HIS A 4 -7.35 2.52 22.05
N GLU A 5 -6.21 1.94 22.41
CA GLU A 5 -5.03 2.71 22.76
C GLU A 5 -4.73 3.60 21.57
N GLY A 6 -4.94 4.91 21.77
CA GLY A 6 -4.67 5.93 20.77
C GLY A 6 -3.21 5.84 20.36
N GLY A 7 -2.95 6.08 19.08
CA GLY A 7 -1.60 6.04 18.57
C GLY A 7 -1.52 6.52 17.13
N ARG A 8 -0.35 7.05 16.77
CA ARG A 8 -0.02 7.48 15.41
C ARG A 8 0.46 6.28 14.61
N TRP A 9 0.03 6.21 13.35
CA TRP A 9 0.64 5.32 12.37
C TRP A 9 1.74 6.07 11.63
N ASP A 10 2.95 5.54 11.64
CA ASP A 10 4.08 6.04 10.87
C ASP A 10 4.34 5.08 9.72
N VAL A 11 4.43 5.61 8.50
CA VAL A 11 4.71 4.84 7.30
C VAL A 11 5.90 5.47 6.58
N GLY A 12 6.87 4.64 6.20
CA GLY A 12 8.08 5.11 5.54
C GLY A 12 8.66 4.09 4.58
N VAL A 13 9.69 4.50 3.83
CA VAL A 13 10.45 3.61 2.95
C VAL A 13 11.88 3.55 3.46
N ARG A 14 12.38 2.34 3.72
CA ARG A 14 13.76 2.08 4.13
C ARG A 14 14.19 0.75 3.51
N GLU A 15 15.46 0.61 3.13
CA GLU A 15 16.02 -0.69 2.69
C GLU A 15 15.19 -1.40 1.58
N ALA A 16 14.64 -0.62 0.64
CA ALA A 16 13.76 -1.10 -0.44
C ALA A 16 12.46 -1.80 0.02
N ALA A 17 12.04 -1.61 1.28
CA ALA A 17 10.78 -2.05 1.85
C ALA A 17 9.96 -0.88 2.41
N VAL A 18 8.65 -1.07 2.54
CA VAL A 18 7.74 -0.13 3.18
C VAL A 18 7.60 -0.52 4.65
N TYR A 19 7.95 0.38 5.56
CA TYR A 19 7.82 0.19 6.99
C TYR A 19 6.51 0.77 7.47
N VAL A 20 5.81 0.04 8.33
CA VAL A 20 4.58 0.46 8.97
C VAL A 20 4.73 0.27 10.47
N GLU A 21 4.68 1.36 11.22
CA GLU A 21 4.81 1.39 12.68
C GLU A 21 3.54 1.99 13.30
N ARG A 22 3.15 1.46 14.46
CA ARG A 22 2.16 2.08 15.33
C ARG A 22 2.83 2.50 16.63
N ILE A 23 2.75 3.78 16.93
CA ILE A 23 3.32 4.38 18.14
C ILE A 23 2.18 4.84 19.03
N SER A 24 2.20 4.48 20.31
CA SER A 24 1.21 4.93 21.30
C SER A 24 1.32 6.44 21.56
N ASP A 25 0.32 7.02 22.20
CA ASP A 25 0.38 8.42 22.65
C ASP A 25 1.50 8.70 23.68
N SER A 26 2.11 7.65 24.24
CA SER A 26 3.27 7.75 25.16
C SER A 26 4.61 7.50 24.45
N ASP A 27 4.64 7.62 23.11
CA ASP A 27 5.80 7.36 22.26
C ASP A 27 6.35 5.92 22.34
N GLU A 28 5.53 4.96 22.79
CA GLU A 28 5.90 3.54 22.84
C GLU A 28 5.55 2.84 21.52
N ARG A 29 6.49 2.10 20.93
CA ARG A 29 6.24 1.31 19.72
C ARG A 29 5.36 0.10 20.06
N LEU A 30 4.15 0.09 19.53
CA LEU A 30 3.16 -0.98 19.73
C LEU A 30 3.19 -2.01 18.61
N PHE A 31 3.54 -1.59 17.40
CA PHE A 31 3.59 -2.43 16.22
C PHE A 31 4.67 -1.91 15.27
N GLU A 32 5.38 -2.82 14.61
CA GLU A 32 6.38 -2.53 13.59
C GLU A 32 6.41 -3.72 12.62
N ASP A 33 6.29 -3.43 11.33
CA ASP A 33 6.40 -4.43 10.27
C ASP A 33 7.04 -3.82 9.01
N SER A 34 7.62 -4.66 8.17
CA SER A 34 8.25 -4.30 6.90
C SER A 34 7.62 -5.10 5.77
N LEU A 35 7.03 -4.40 4.81
CA LEU A 35 6.31 -4.97 3.68
C LEU A 35 7.07 -4.75 2.39
N ALA A 36 7.06 -5.74 1.48
CA ALA A 36 7.49 -5.50 0.12
C ALA A 36 6.54 -4.51 -0.58
N ALA A 37 7.00 -3.91 -1.69
CA ALA A 37 6.22 -2.90 -2.40
C ALA A 37 4.84 -3.41 -2.86
N GLU A 38 4.74 -4.65 -3.33
CA GLU A 38 3.46 -5.25 -3.74
C GLU A 38 2.54 -5.51 -2.54
N GLU A 39 3.09 -6.06 -1.45
CA GLU A 39 2.32 -6.33 -0.22
C GLU A 39 1.76 -5.04 0.39
N ALA A 40 2.53 -3.94 0.36
CA ALA A 40 2.08 -2.64 0.82
C ALA A 40 0.90 -2.10 -0.03
N ARG A 41 0.91 -2.34 -1.35
CA ARG A 41 -0.21 -1.96 -2.24
C ARG A 41 -1.45 -2.80 -1.98
N ASP A 42 -1.27 -4.10 -1.79
CA ASP A 42 -2.37 -5.02 -1.47
C ASP A 42 -3.02 -4.64 -0.13
N LEU A 43 -2.21 -4.34 0.89
CA LEU A 43 -2.68 -3.86 2.18
C LEU A 43 -3.44 -2.54 2.05
N ALA A 44 -2.91 -1.57 1.30
CA ALA A 44 -3.57 -0.30 1.07
C ALA A 44 -4.95 -0.49 0.40
N GLY A 45 -5.03 -1.36 -0.62
CA GLY A 45 -6.28 -1.69 -1.29
C GLY A 45 -7.31 -2.32 -0.35
N LEU A 46 -6.88 -3.23 0.53
CA LEU A 46 -7.75 -3.79 1.56
C LEU A 46 -8.25 -2.72 2.53
N LEU A 47 -7.35 -1.86 3.04
CA LEU A 47 -7.71 -0.79 3.97
C LEU A 47 -8.75 0.16 3.37
N THR A 48 -8.55 0.61 2.13
CA THR A 48 -9.52 1.46 1.41
C THR A 48 -10.86 0.75 1.27
N LYS A 49 -10.87 -0.50 0.77
CA LYS A 49 -12.11 -1.25 0.57
C LYS A 49 -12.93 -1.42 1.85
N TYR A 50 -12.29 -1.62 3.00
CA TYR A 50 -13.00 -1.76 4.28
C TYR A 50 -13.40 -0.41 4.89
N ALA A 51 -12.67 0.67 4.59
CA ALA A 51 -13.11 2.02 4.93
C ALA A 51 -14.37 2.42 4.14
N ASP A 52 -14.38 2.19 2.82
CA ASP A 52 -15.54 2.48 1.96
C ASP A 52 -16.79 1.75 2.45
N LYS A 53 -16.66 0.45 2.77
CA LYS A 53 -17.76 -0.34 3.35
C LYS A 53 -18.26 0.19 4.69
N LEU A 54 -17.37 0.78 5.51
CA LEU A 54 -17.74 1.36 6.79
C LEU A 54 -18.55 2.64 6.57
N ASP A 55 -18.18 3.45 5.59
CA ASP A 55 -18.90 4.66 5.22
C ASP A 55 -20.27 4.32 4.61
N GLU A 56 -20.35 3.35 3.69
CA GLU A 56 -21.61 2.83 3.15
C GLU A 56 -22.55 2.33 4.26
N ALA A 57 -22.02 1.62 5.26
CA ALA A 57 -22.80 1.13 6.40
C ALA A 57 -23.32 2.28 7.28
N ARG A 58 -22.54 3.35 7.45
CA ARG A 58 -22.97 4.54 8.20
C ARG A 58 -24.06 5.32 7.46
N ASP A 59 -23.94 5.44 6.15
CA ASP A 59 -24.94 6.11 5.32
C ASP A 59 -26.24 5.32 5.24
N ALA A 60 -26.17 3.98 5.19
CA ALA A 60 -27.35 3.11 5.27
C ALA A 60 -28.08 3.19 6.62
N ASP A 61 -27.36 3.40 7.72
CA ASP A 61 -27.94 3.61 9.05
C ASP A 61 -28.64 5.00 9.11
N LYS A 62 -28.02 6.03 8.53
CA LYS A 62 -28.64 7.37 8.42
C LYS A 62 -29.84 7.44 7.49
N ALA A 63 -29.89 6.64 6.44
CA ALA A 63 -31.04 6.55 5.53
C ALA A 63 -32.30 5.96 6.21
N LYS A 64 -32.17 5.36 7.41
CA LYS A 64 -33.32 4.92 8.23
C LYS A 64 -33.93 6.02 9.09
N GLU A 65 -33.27 7.18 9.25
CA GLU A 65 -33.76 8.33 10.03
C GLU A 65 -34.29 9.49 9.15
N SER A 66 -34.30 9.35 7.84
CA SER A 66 -34.80 10.37 6.90
C SER A 66 -35.84 9.80 5.93
N ASP A 67 -36.93 9.27 6.49
CA ASP A 67 -38.17 8.93 5.76
C ASP A 67 -39.23 10.04 5.95
N GLU A 68 -38.82 11.31 6.03
CA GLU A 68 -39.72 12.47 5.96
C GLU A 68 -39.02 13.66 5.30
N ALA A 69 -38.78 13.60 3.99
CA ALA A 69 -38.69 14.79 3.15
C ALA A 69 -38.74 14.45 1.65
N GLU A 70 -39.95 14.52 1.10
CA GLU A 70 -40.26 15.16 -0.18
C GLU A 70 -39.56 14.65 -1.46
N GLU A 71 -40.28 13.74 -2.13
CA GLU A 71 -40.55 13.78 -3.57
C GLU A 71 -40.21 15.12 -4.25
N SER A 72 -39.20 15.15 -5.13
CA SER A 72 -39.20 16.05 -6.29
C SER A 72 -38.27 15.54 -7.40
N ASP A 73 -38.92 14.87 -8.35
CA ASP A 73 -38.78 15.02 -9.79
C ASP A 73 -37.39 15.25 -10.43
N THR A 74 -37.00 14.22 -11.18
CA THR A 74 -36.51 14.30 -12.58
C THR A 74 -35.16 14.95 -12.88
N ALA A 75 -34.20 14.10 -13.26
CA ALA A 75 -33.37 14.35 -14.44
C ALA A 75 -32.87 13.02 -15.03
N GLU A 76 -33.74 12.36 -15.81
CA GLU A 76 -33.27 11.54 -16.94
C GLU A 76 -32.45 12.45 -17.88
N LYS A 77 -31.19 12.09 -18.16
CA LYS A 77 -30.79 11.78 -19.54
C LYS A 77 -29.39 11.18 -19.63
N SER A 78 -29.37 10.02 -20.25
CA SER A 78 -28.24 9.30 -20.82
C SER A 78 -27.39 10.17 -21.75
N ASP A 79 -26.08 9.91 -21.80
CA ASP A 79 -25.39 9.81 -23.08
C ASP A 79 -24.21 8.82 -22.97
N ASN A 80 -24.45 7.66 -23.59
CA ASN A 80 -23.46 6.66 -23.94
C ASN A 80 -22.84 7.11 -25.25
N ALA A 81 -21.54 7.43 -25.27
CA ALA A 81 -20.78 7.60 -26.50
C ALA A 81 -19.34 7.14 -26.28
N GLU A 82 -19.12 5.88 -26.67
CA GLU A 82 -17.89 5.33 -27.23
C GLU A 82 -17.20 6.33 -28.16
N ASP A 83 -15.92 6.64 -27.94
CA ASP A 83 -15.04 7.04 -29.05
C ASP A 83 -13.59 6.63 -28.78
N THR A 84 -13.12 5.74 -29.64
CA THR A 84 -11.79 5.18 -29.76
C THR A 84 -11.01 5.95 -30.81
N GLU A 85 -10.00 6.73 -30.42
CA GLU A 85 -8.96 7.26 -31.31
C GLU A 85 -7.67 7.34 -30.47
N GLY A 86 -6.52 6.73 -30.80
CA GLY A 86 -6.01 6.35 -32.10
C GLY A 86 -4.63 7.00 -32.29
N SER A 87 -3.57 6.18 -32.22
CA SER A 87 -2.18 6.44 -32.68
C SER A 87 -1.39 7.49 -31.87
N ASP A 88 -0.09 7.38 -31.61
CA ASP A 88 1.11 6.97 -32.33
C ASP A 88 2.18 6.70 -31.23
N LYS A 89 3.31 6.00 -31.34
CA LYS A 89 3.99 5.17 -32.33
C LYS A 89 5.34 4.81 -31.68
N ALA A 90 5.89 3.67 -32.09
CA ALA A 90 7.10 3.06 -31.56
C ALA A 90 8.33 3.98 -31.43
N GLU A 91 9.15 3.73 -30.41
CA GLU A 91 10.58 3.52 -30.65
C GLU A 91 11.07 2.23 -29.98
N LYS A 92 11.55 1.35 -30.84
CA LYS A 92 12.35 0.16 -30.58
C LYS A 92 13.78 0.56 -30.92
N THR A 93 14.72 0.45 -29.98
CA THR A 93 16.19 0.41 -30.15
C THR A 93 16.78 0.30 -28.74
N ASP A 94 17.79 -0.47 -28.39
CA ASP A 94 18.61 -1.46 -29.09
C ASP A 94 19.55 -2.05 -28.03
N GLU A 95 19.89 -3.32 -28.19
CA GLU A 95 21.25 -3.87 -28.00
C GLU A 95 21.95 -3.85 -26.62
N SER A 96 21.83 -5.00 -25.94
CA SER A 96 22.92 -5.97 -25.68
C SER A 96 24.34 -5.47 -25.33
N GLN A 97 24.76 -5.69 -24.07
CA GLN A 97 26.10 -6.16 -23.67
C GLN A 97 25.92 -6.80 -22.27
N ASP A 98 25.82 -8.11 -22.09
CA ASP A 98 26.90 -9.11 -22.17
C ASP A 98 28.24 -8.59 -21.61
N SER A 99 28.62 -9.09 -20.42
CA SER A 99 30.00 -9.37 -20.02
C SER A 99 30.00 -10.02 -18.63
N ASP A 100 30.12 -11.34 -18.63
CA ASP A 100 30.83 -12.14 -17.64
C ASP A 100 31.96 -11.39 -16.91
N LYS A 101 32.04 -11.54 -15.58
CA LYS A 101 33.15 -12.30 -14.95
C LYS A 101 32.96 -12.51 -13.44
N PRO A 102 33.16 -13.73 -12.92
CA PRO A 102 33.33 -14.04 -11.50
C PRO A 102 34.83 -13.96 -11.13
N GLU A 103 35.15 -13.22 -10.07
CA GLU A 103 36.50 -13.13 -9.47
C GLU A 103 36.27 -12.70 -8.00
N GLU A 104 36.89 -13.24 -6.97
CA GLU A 104 37.97 -14.20 -6.81
C GLU A 104 37.86 -14.77 -5.39
N SER A 105 38.39 -15.96 -5.23
CA SER A 105 38.57 -16.62 -3.95
C SER A 105 39.87 -16.12 -3.33
N GLU A 106 39.85 -15.61 -2.11
CA GLU A 106 41.04 -15.45 -1.26
C GLU A 106 40.64 -16.03 0.11
N ASP A 107 40.79 -17.33 0.33
CA ASP A 107 42.04 -18.07 0.62
C ASP A 107 42.66 -17.72 1.98
N SER A 108 42.87 -18.80 2.75
CA SER A 108 43.80 -19.00 3.85
C SER A 108 43.59 -18.20 5.16
N ASP A 109 43.23 -18.86 6.25
CA ASP A 109 44.11 -19.68 7.11
C ASP A 109 45.07 -18.80 7.95
N GLU A 110 44.65 -18.48 9.18
CA GLU A 110 45.56 -18.37 10.33
C GLU A 110 44.74 -18.73 11.58
N SER A 111 44.93 -19.95 12.10
CA SER A 111 45.92 -20.27 13.13
C SER A 111 45.52 -19.81 14.54
N ASP A 112 45.06 -20.80 15.31
CA ASP A 112 45.69 -21.20 16.57
C ASP A 112 45.99 -20.09 17.60
N LYS A 113 45.23 -20.05 18.71
CA LYS A 113 45.81 -20.19 20.07
C LYS A 113 44.81 -20.25 21.22
N SER A 114 45.18 -21.15 22.12
CA SER A 114 44.63 -21.58 23.40
C SER A 114 44.46 -20.51 24.50
N SER A 115 43.82 -20.98 25.59
CA SER A 115 43.81 -20.47 26.98
C SER A 115 42.85 -19.31 27.24
N ASP A 116 42.00 -19.30 28.27
CA ASP A 116 41.94 -19.97 29.59
C ASP A 116 40.47 -20.15 30.00
#